data_AF-A0A932PEK5-F1
#
_entry.id   AF-A0A932PEK5-F1
#
_cell.length_a   1.000
_cell.length_b   1.000
_cell.length_c   1.000
_cell.angle_alpha   90.00
_cell.angle_beta   90.00
_cell.angle_gamma   90.00
#
_symmetry.space_group_name_H-M   'P 1'
#
loop_
_entity.id
_entity.type
_entity.pdbx_description
1 polymer ?
#
loop_
_entity_poly.entity_id
_entity_poly.type
_entity_poly.pdbx_seq_one_letter_code
_entity_poly.pdbx_strand_id
1 'polypeptide(L)'
;QALSGNAAWQAAADGLWDRSLLDAALAVIPKKRPGKIDEVDHDAVVYLIEYRDGFRAATYMSRRYTSEFACAGRIRGKAEPAATWMELIKPERDHFSFLTANIEKMFVTGQAAYPVERTYLTTGILDYLMDSLFEHGKRIETPDLAISYRPATNVYHG
;
A
#
# COMPACT_ATOMS: atom_id res chain seq x y z
N GLN A 1 4.55 -10.71 -3.63
CA GLN A 1 4.35 -11.16 -5.03
C GLN A 1 3.78 -10.01 -5.85
N ALA A 2 4.27 -9.75 -7.06
CA ALA A 2 3.81 -8.68 -7.95
C ALA A 2 3.15 -9.26 -9.20
N LEU A 3 1.85 -9.01 -9.39
CA LEU A 3 1.06 -9.52 -10.51
C LEU A 3 0.59 -8.36 -11.38
N SER A 4 0.48 -8.57 -12.69
CA SER A 4 0.04 -7.55 -13.63
C SER A 4 -0.97 -8.08 -14.64
N GLY A 5 -1.80 -7.16 -15.13
CA GLY A 5 -2.85 -7.40 -16.11
C GLY A 5 -3.74 -8.60 -15.78
N ASN A 6 -3.90 -9.53 -16.73
CA ASN A 6 -4.74 -10.72 -16.56
C ASN A 6 -4.38 -11.53 -15.31
N ALA A 7 -3.09 -11.64 -14.95
CA ALA A 7 -2.68 -12.39 -13.76
C ALA A 7 -3.16 -11.70 -12.46
N ALA A 8 -3.18 -10.37 -12.42
CA ALA A 8 -3.69 -9.62 -11.26
C ALA A 8 -5.21 -9.82 -11.08
N TRP A 9 -5.97 -9.79 -12.17
CA TRP A 9 -7.41 -10.00 -12.16
C TRP A 9 -7.79 -11.47 -11.88
N GLN A 10 -7.06 -12.42 -12.47
CA GLN A 10 -7.24 -13.84 -12.18
C GLN A 10 -6.96 -14.14 -10.70
N ALA A 11 -5.90 -13.56 -10.12
CA ALA A 11 -5.62 -13.70 -8.70
C ALA A 11 -6.75 -13.16 -7.80
N ALA A 12 -7.51 -12.16 -8.26
CA ALA A 12 -8.70 -11.68 -7.57
C ALA A 12 -9.84 -12.72 -7.62
N ALA A 13 -10.07 -13.30 -8.81
CA ALA A 13 -11.06 -14.36 -9.02
C ALA A 13 -10.74 -15.63 -8.22
N ASP A 14 -9.44 -15.96 -8.09
CA ASP A 14 -8.94 -17.09 -7.32
C ASP A 14 -8.93 -16.82 -5.80
N GLY A 15 -9.31 -15.61 -5.37
CA GLY A 15 -9.39 -15.23 -3.95
C GLY A 15 -8.04 -14.98 -3.28
N LEU A 16 -6.96 -14.78 -4.04
CA LEU A 16 -5.65 -14.39 -3.50
C LEU A 16 -5.65 -12.97 -2.92
N TRP A 17 -6.57 -12.13 -3.40
CA TRP A 17 -6.90 -10.85 -2.78
C TRP A 17 -8.39 -10.54 -2.91
N ASP A 18 -8.92 -9.79 -1.95
CA ASP A 18 -10.35 -9.51 -1.86
C ASP A 18 -10.73 -8.34 -2.78
N ARG A 19 -11.32 -8.66 -3.93
CA ARG A 19 -11.79 -7.66 -4.91
C ARG A 19 -12.80 -6.68 -4.31
N SER A 20 -13.63 -7.11 -3.36
CA SER A 20 -14.63 -6.23 -2.75
C SER A 20 -14.00 -5.11 -1.90
N LEU A 21 -12.76 -5.28 -1.42
CA LEU A 21 -12.01 -4.20 -0.77
C LEU A 21 -11.60 -3.12 -1.77
N LEU A 22 -11.21 -3.50 -2.99
CA LEU A 22 -10.95 -2.52 -4.05
C LEU A 22 -12.24 -1.78 -4.41
N ASP A 23 -13.36 -2.50 -4.57
CA ASP A 23 -14.64 -1.86 -4.88
C ASP A 23 -15.06 -0.87 -3.77
N ALA A 24 -14.87 -1.23 -2.49
CA ALA A 24 -15.11 -0.34 -1.36
C ALA A 24 -14.19 0.89 -1.35
N ALA A 25 -12.90 0.72 -1.64
CA ALA A 25 -11.95 1.83 -1.77
C ALA A 25 -12.33 2.77 -2.94
N LEU A 26 -12.78 2.23 -4.07
CA LEU A 26 -13.23 3.01 -5.23
C LEU A 26 -14.59 3.68 -5.03
N ALA A 27 -15.39 3.22 -4.07
CA ALA A 27 -16.67 3.82 -3.74
C ALA A 27 -16.50 5.17 -3.02
N VAL A 28 -15.44 5.33 -2.24
CA VAL A 28 -15.18 6.54 -1.44
C VAL A 28 -14.40 7.63 -2.19
N ILE A 29 -13.83 7.33 -3.36
CA ILE A 29 -13.12 8.33 -4.17
C ILE A 29 -14.09 9.12 -5.07
N PRO A 30 -13.90 10.44 -5.21
CA PRO A 30 -14.84 11.29 -5.95
C PRO A 30 -14.67 11.19 -7.47
N LYS A 31 -13.47 10.88 -7.96
CA LYS A 31 -13.13 10.90 -9.39
C LYS A 31 -12.51 9.57 -9.82
N LYS A 32 -13.13 8.98 -10.84
CA LYS A 32 -12.70 7.75 -11.52
C LYS A 32 -13.14 7.82 -12.98
N ARG A 33 -12.41 7.16 -13.87
CA ARG A 33 -12.82 7.02 -15.27
C ARG A 33 -14.10 6.19 -15.34
N PRO A 34 -15.04 6.52 -16.25
CA PRO A 34 -16.20 5.68 -16.49
C PRO A 34 -15.79 4.35 -17.13
N GLY A 35 -16.63 3.33 -16.97
CA GLY A 35 -16.43 1.98 -17.51
C GLY A 35 -16.15 0.94 -16.43
N LYS A 36 -16.12 -0.32 -16.83
CA LYS A 36 -15.74 -1.42 -15.96
C LYS A 36 -14.24 -1.39 -15.71
N ILE A 37 -13.83 -1.52 -14.46
CA ILE A 37 -12.43 -1.32 -14.07
C ILE A 37 -11.46 -2.33 -14.70
N ASP A 38 -11.86 -3.58 -14.83
CA ASP A 38 -11.07 -4.64 -15.45
C ASP A 38 -10.89 -4.43 -16.96
N GLU A 39 -11.87 -3.82 -17.64
CA GLU A 39 -11.74 -3.40 -19.04
C GLU A 39 -10.86 -2.14 -19.18
N VAL A 40 -11.07 -1.14 -18.32
CA VAL A 40 -10.35 0.16 -18.37
C VAL A 40 -8.90 0.02 -17.92
N ASP A 41 -8.65 -0.76 -16.87
CA ASP A 41 -7.37 -0.96 -16.19
C ASP A 41 -6.89 -2.42 -16.37
N HIS A 42 -7.04 -2.92 -17.60
CA HIS A 42 -6.64 -4.27 -18.00
C HIS A 42 -5.13 -4.55 -17.80
N ASP A 43 -4.31 -3.52 -17.61
CA ASP A 43 -2.87 -3.59 -17.33
C ASP A 43 -2.50 -3.18 -15.88
N ALA A 44 -3.48 -3.20 -14.96
CA ALA A 44 -3.27 -2.93 -13.54
C ALA A 44 -2.18 -3.82 -12.92
N VAL A 45 -1.53 -3.31 -11.88
CA VAL A 45 -0.53 -4.07 -11.08
C VAL A 45 -1.06 -4.24 -9.68
N VAL A 46 -0.96 -5.45 -9.13
CA VAL A 46 -1.31 -5.76 -7.74
C VAL A 46 -0.12 -6.37 -7.03
N TYR A 47 0.23 -5.80 -5.88
CA TYR A 47 1.21 -6.36 -4.97
C TYR A 47 0.51 -7.12 -3.86
N LEU A 48 0.73 -8.42 -3.78
CA LEU A 48 0.23 -9.30 -2.73
C LEU A 48 1.29 -9.47 -1.64
N ILE A 49 0.90 -9.20 -0.41
CA ILE A 49 1.76 -9.23 0.77
C ILE A 49 1.08 -10.09 1.85
N GLU A 50 1.80 -11.10 2.33
CA GLU A 50 1.37 -11.93 3.45
C GLU A 50 2.31 -11.69 4.64
N TYR A 51 1.73 -11.29 5.76
CA TYR A 51 2.44 -11.06 7.01
C TYR A 51 2.49 -12.34 7.83
N ARG A 52 3.51 -12.45 8.69
CA ARG A 52 3.77 -13.63 9.52
C ARG A 52 2.67 -13.94 10.54
N ASP A 53 1.87 -12.94 10.90
CA ASP A 53 0.71 -13.07 11.78
C ASP A 53 -0.56 -13.53 11.03
N GLY A 54 -0.45 -13.81 9.73
CA GLY A 54 -1.54 -14.20 8.86
C GLY A 54 -2.33 -13.03 8.29
N PHE A 55 -1.98 -11.77 8.61
CA PHE A 55 -2.57 -10.63 7.94
C PHE A 55 -2.19 -10.62 6.46
N ARG A 56 -3.16 -10.34 5.59
CA ARG A 56 -2.97 -10.28 4.14
C ARG A 56 -3.29 -8.88 3.66
N ALA A 57 -2.41 -8.32 2.86
CA ALA A 57 -2.59 -7.02 2.24
C ALA A 57 -2.42 -7.12 0.72
N ALA A 58 -3.14 -6.26 0.01
CA ALA A 58 -2.98 -6.06 -1.42
C ALA A 58 -2.86 -4.57 -1.71
N THR A 59 -1.86 -4.18 -2.51
CA THR A 59 -1.75 -2.83 -3.05
C THR A 59 -2.15 -2.88 -4.51
N TYR A 60 -3.30 -2.30 -4.85
CA TYR A 60 -3.75 -2.13 -6.22
C TYR A 60 -3.21 -0.82 -6.79
N MET A 61 -2.44 -0.91 -7.87
CA MET A 61 -1.83 0.24 -8.52
C MET A 61 -2.56 0.50 -9.84
N SER A 62 -3.51 1.43 -9.79
CA SER A 62 -4.26 1.91 -10.96
C SER A 62 -3.31 2.58 -11.95
N ARG A 63 -3.36 2.18 -13.22
CA ARG A 63 -2.64 2.88 -14.30
C ARG A 63 -3.54 3.82 -15.06
N ARG A 64 -4.85 3.52 -15.12
CA ARG A 64 -5.79 4.21 -15.99
C ARG A 64 -7.07 4.63 -15.26
N TYR A 65 -7.53 3.90 -14.26
CA TYR A 65 -8.88 4.08 -13.73
C TYR A 65 -9.03 5.30 -12.83
N THR A 66 -8.06 5.55 -11.96
CA THR A 66 -8.01 6.69 -11.05
C THR A 66 -6.57 7.11 -10.74
N SER A 67 -6.41 8.35 -10.28
CA SER A 67 -5.17 8.89 -9.73
C SER A 67 -5.29 9.23 -8.24
N GLU A 68 -6.35 8.75 -7.59
CA GLU A 68 -6.63 8.99 -6.17
C GLU A 68 -6.05 7.88 -5.29
N PHE A 69 -5.82 8.20 -4.01
CA PHE A 69 -5.38 7.23 -3.01
C PHE A 69 -6.52 6.89 -2.06
N ALA A 70 -6.87 5.62 -1.95
CA ALA A 70 -7.83 5.14 -0.97
C ALA A 70 -7.36 3.82 -0.39
N CYS A 71 -7.83 3.50 0.81
CA CYS A 71 -7.61 2.19 1.40
C CYS A 71 -8.93 1.64 1.94
N ALA A 72 -9.03 0.32 1.96
CA ALA A 72 -10.13 -0.40 2.57
C ALA A 72 -9.62 -1.62 3.33
N GLY A 73 -10.36 -2.04 4.35
CA GLY A 73 -9.99 -3.19 5.15
C GLY A 73 -11.17 -3.81 5.88
N ARG A 74 -11.05 -5.11 6.16
CA ARG A 74 -12.01 -5.82 7.01
C ARG A 74 -11.66 -5.64 8.47
N ILE A 75 -12.66 -5.27 9.26
CA ILE A 75 -12.53 -5.10 10.70
C ILE A 75 -13.31 -6.23 11.36
N ARG A 76 -12.67 -6.94 12.30
CA ARG A 76 -13.32 -8.02 13.06
C ARG A 76 -14.62 -7.52 13.69
N GLY A 77 -15.71 -8.27 13.46
CA GLY A 77 -17.04 -7.91 13.97
C GLY A 77 -17.81 -6.89 13.13
N LYS A 78 -17.26 -6.39 12.02
CA LYS A 78 -17.99 -5.56 11.05
C LYS A 78 -18.26 -6.38 9.78
N ALA A 79 -19.52 -6.38 9.33
CA ALA A 79 -19.91 -7.03 8.08
C ALA A 79 -19.32 -6.30 6.86
N GLU A 80 -19.50 -4.98 6.82
CA GLU A 80 -19.03 -4.14 5.72
C GLU A 80 -17.55 -3.75 5.88
N PRO A 81 -16.79 -3.66 4.77
CA PRO A 81 -15.45 -3.07 4.77
C PRO A 81 -15.47 -1.64 5.30
N ALA A 82 -14.45 -1.27 6.07
CA ALA A 82 -14.14 0.14 6.28
C ALA A 82 -13.32 0.63 5.09
N ALA A 83 -13.65 1.81 4.56
CA ALA A 83 -12.92 2.44 3.48
C ALA A 83 -12.72 3.93 3.77
N THR A 84 -11.58 4.47 3.35
CA THR A 84 -11.29 5.90 3.46
C THR A 84 -10.55 6.39 2.22
N TRP A 85 -10.95 7.56 1.74
CA TRP A 85 -10.22 8.30 0.73
C TRP A 85 -9.18 9.18 1.42
N MET A 86 -7.93 9.04 1.00
CA MET A 86 -6.81 9.84 1.47
C MET A 86 -6.64 11.02 0.53
N GLU A 87 -7.51 12.03 0.69
CA GLU A 87 -7.47 13.24 -0.13
C GLU A 87 -6.12 13.95 0.02
N LEU A 88 -5.47 14.20 -1.11
CA LEU A 88 -4.31 15.09 -1.17
C LEU A 88 -4.78 16.52 -1.42
N ILE A 89 -4.63 17.39 -0.42
CA ILE A 89 -5.03 18.79 -0.51
C ILE A 89 -4.19 19.49 -1.60
N LYS A 90 -4.87 20.19 -2.52
CA LYS A 90 -4.26 20.93 -3.64
C LYS A 90 -4.48 22.44 -3.50
N PRO A 91 -3.51 23.31 -3.86
CA PRO A 91 -2.19 22.95 -4.36
C PRO A 91 -1.35 22.32 -3.26
N GLU A 92 -0.60 21.32 -3.67
CA GLU A 92 0.39 20.63 -2.86
C GLU A 92 1.40 21.66 -2.31
N ARG A 93 1.34 21.93 -1.01
CA ARG A 93 2.33 22.75 -0.31
C ARG A 93 2.95 21.90 0.80
N ASP A 94 4.25 22.05 0.99
CA ASP A 94 4.97 21.55 2.17
C ASP A 94 5.10 20.02 2.35
N HIS A 95 5.07 19.22 1.27
CA HIS A 95 5.29 17.76 1.35
C HIS A 95 6.57 17.37 2.11
N PHE A 96 7.61 18.17 1.96
CA PHE A 96 8.91 17.92 2.57
C PHE A 96 9.13 18.68 3.88
N SER A 97 8.26 19.63 4.24
CA SER A 97 8.50 20.48 5.41
C SER A 97 8.49 19.64 6.69
N PHE A 98 7.56 18.69 6.81
CA PHE A 98 7.57 17.73 7.92
C PHE A 98 8.75 16.76 7.88
N LEU A 99 9.18 16.33 6.68
CA LEU A 99 10.38 15.49 6.55
C LEU A 99 11.62 16.23 7.04
N THR A 100 11.84 17.46 6.57
CA THR A 100 12.96 18.32 6.96
C THR A 100 12.94 18.62 8.46
N ALA A 101 11.77 18.91 9.04
CA ALA A 101 11.64 19.14 10.48
C ALA A 101 11.99 17.90 11.32
N ASN A 102 11.67 16.69 10.84
CA ASN A 102 12.07 15.45 11.52
C ASN A 102 13.57 15.17 11.35
N ILE A 103 14.17 15.52 10.21
CA ILE A 103 15.63 15.44 9.98
C ILE A 103 16.37 16.40 10.92
N GLU A 104 15.91 17.64 11.05
CA GLU A 104 16.51 18.63 11.95
C GLU A 104 16.50 18.15 13.40
N LYS A 105 15.36 17.62 13.86
CA LYS A 105 15.25 17.04 15.21
C LYS A 105 16.22 15.89 15.42
N MET A 106 16.40 15.03 14.41
CA MET A 106 17.37 13.95 14.48
C MET A 106 18.79 14.50 14.67
N PHE A 107 19.18 15.56 13.93
CA PHE A 107 20.49 16.19 14.11
C PHE A 107 20.67 16.81 15.50
N VAL A 108 19.66 17.51 16.01
CA VAL A 108 19.75 18.18 17.32
C VAL A 108 19.79 17.17 18.48
N THR A 109 18.98 16.12 18.40
CA THR A 109 18.80 15.16 19.51
C THR A 109 19.71 13.94 19.41
N GLY A 110 20.24 13.63 18.23
CA GLY A 110 20.92 12.39 17.93
C GLY A 110 19.99 11.16 17.89
N GLN A 111 18.66 11.33 17.92
CA GLN A 111 17.67 10.26 17.97
C GLN A 111 16.88 10.18 16.66
N ALA A 112 16.71 8.96 16.13
CA ALA A 112 15.92 8.74 14.92
C ALA A 112 14.44 9.09 15.14
N ALA A 113 13.82 9.80 14.18
CA ALA A 113 12.43 10.23 14.27
C ALA A 113 11.41 9.07 14.16
N TYR A 114 11.84 7.93 13.63
CA TYR A 114 11.05 6.71 13.52
C TYR A 114 11.99 5.49 13.60
N PRO A 115 11.47 4.32 14.00
CA PRO A 115 12.26 3.08 14.06
C PRO A 115 12.84 2.73 12.69
N VAL A 116 14.15 2.46 12.64
CA VAL A 116 14.85 2.11 11.40
C VAL A 116 14.34 0.80 10.81
N GLU A 117 13.86 -0.10 11.67
CA GLU A 117 13.21 -1.37 11.33
C GLU A 117 12.01 -1.17 10.43
N ARG A 118 11.26 -0.06 10.59
CA ARG A 118 10.15 0.28 9.67
C ARG A 118 10.68 0.51 8.27
N THR A 119 11.76 1.28 8.12
CA THR A 119 12.38 1.55 6.81
C THR A 119 12.93 0.28 6.20
N TYR A 120 13.64 -0.54 6.99
CA TYR A 120 14.13 -1.83 6.53
C TYR A 120 12.98 -2.72 6.03
N LEU A 121 11.89 -2.81 6.79
CA LEU A 121 10.72 -3.60 6.39
C LEU A 121 10.07 -3.08 5.10
N THR A 122 9.77 -1.78 5.02
CA THR A 122 9.07 -1.24 3.85
C THR A 122 9.93 -1.24 2.59
N THR A 123 11.22 -0.91 2.72
CA THR A 123 12.16 -0.95 1.60
C THR A 123 12.41 -2.38 1.15
N GLY A 124 12.61 -3.31 2.08
CA GLY A 124 12.78 -4.73 1.77
C GLY A 124 11.55 -5.33 1.08
N ILE A 125 10.34 -5.02 1.56
CA ILE A 125 9.11 -5.46 0.87
C ILE A 125 9.08 -4.94 -0.57
N LEU A 126 9.41 -3.66 -0.79
CA LEU A 126 9.43 -3.08 -2.13
C LEU A 126 10.50 -3.75 -3.01
N ASP A 127 11.69 -4.01 -2.48
CA ASP A 127 12.78 -4.68 -3.20
C ASP A 127 12.35 -6.07 -3.69
N TYR A 128 11.82 -6.91 -2.79
CA TYR A 128 11.29 -8.22 -3.16
C TYR A 128 10.08 -8.17 -4.10
N LEU A 129 9.29 -7.09 -4.07
CA LEU A 129 8.23 -6.88 -5.05
C LEU A 129 8.79 -6.56 -6.45
N MET A 130 9.91 -5.85 -6.53
CA MET A 130 10.60 -5.59 -7.79
C MET A 130 11.24 -6.87 -8.34
N ASP A 131 11.88 -7.68 -7.49
CA ASP A 131 12.38 -9.01 -7.88
C ASP A 131 11.24 -9.92 -8.34
N SER A 132 10.13 -9.93 -7.62
CA SER A 132 8.93 -10.67 -8.01
C SER A 132 8.41 -10.22 -9.37
N LEU A 133 8.38 -8.91 -9.63
CA LEU A 133 7.97 -8.36 -10.92
C LEU A 133 8.93 -8.77 -12.05
N PHE A 134 10.24 -8.74 -11.79
CA PHE A 134 11.28 -9.18 -12.72
C PHE A 134 11.17 -10.68 -13.02
N GLU A 135 10.92 -11.51 -12.01
CA GLU A 135 10.68 -12.95 -12.12
C GLU A 135 9.23 -13.30 -12.46
N HIS A 136 8.55 -12.45 -13.26
CA HIS A 136 7.22 -12.71 -13.82
C HIS A 136 6.14 -13.07 -12.80
N GLY A 137 6.16 -12.40 -11.65
CA GLY A 137 5.18 -12.56 -10.58
C GLY A 137 5.40 -13.79 -9.72
N LYS A 138 6.63 -14.32 -9.64
CA LYS A 138 6.97 -15.38 -8.70
C LYS A 138 6.74 -14.94 -7.26
N ARG A 139 6.19 -15.84 -6.43
CA ARG A 139 6.14 -15.66 -4.98
C ARG A 139 7.54 -15.81 -4.38
N ILE A 140 7.96 -14.83 -3.59
CA ILE A 140 9.25 -14.82 -2.92
C ILE A 140 9.01 -14.83 -1.42
N GLU A 141 9.63 -15.78 -0.73
CA GLU A 141 9.65 -15.86 0.72
C GLU A 141 10.75 -14.96 1.28
N THR A 142 10.47 -14.26 2.37
CA THR A 142 11.32 -13.18 2.90
C THR A 142 11.72 -13.44 4.37
N PRO A 143 12.45 -14.53 4.66
CA PRO A 143 12.78 -14.90 6.04
C PRO A 143 13.65 -13.85 6.76
N ASP A 144 14.43 -13.08 6.02
CA ASP A 144 15.23 -11.94 6.47
C ASP A 144 14.39 -10.73 6.91
N LEU A 145 13.16 -10.59 6.41
CA LEU A 145 12.20 -9.58 6.86
C LEU A 145 11.39 -10.01 8.09
N ALA A 146 11.77 -11.11 8.76
CA ALA A 146 11.14 -11.59 9.99
C ALA A 146 11.51 -10.72 11.21
N ILE A 147 11.24 -9.43 11.11
CA ILE A 147 11.49 -8.43 12.14
C ILE A 147 10.18 -7.86 12.69
N SER A 148 10.24 -7.29 13.89
CA SER A 148 9.12 -6.57 14.50
C SER A 148 9.59 -5.18 14.91
N TYR A 149 8.73 -4.18 14.77
CA TYR A 149 9.02 -2.84 15.24
C TYR A 149 7.82 -2.27 15.99
N ARG A 150 8.08 -1.33 16.91
CA ARG A 150 7.04 -0.56 17.56
C ARG A 150 6.90 0.79 16.83
N PRO A 151 5.73 1.12 16.27
CA PRO A 151 5.56 2.41 15.59
C PRO A 151 5.81 3.55 16.56
N ALA A 152 6.34 4.66 16.05
CA ALA A 152 6.52 5.88 16.83
C ALA A 152 5.14 6.36 17.31
N THR A 153 5.02 6.67 18.60
CA THR A 153 3.77 7.15 19.20
C THR A 153 3.47 8.60 18.85
N ASN A 154 4.50 9.39 18.56
CA ASN A 154 4.42 10.76 18.09
C ASN A 154 5.33 10.91 16.87
N VAL A 155 4.74 10.96 15.69
CA VAL A 155 5.43 11.50 14.51
C VAL A 155 5.02 12.97 14.45
N TYR A 156 5.98 13.88 14.38
CA TYR A 156 5.65 15.30 14.40
C TYR A 156 4.87 15.66 13.12
N HIS A 157 3.58 15.82 13.30
CA HIS A 157 2.65 16.47 12.39
C HIS A 157 2.32 17.77 13.11
N GLY A 158 2.57 18.92 12.49
CA GLY A 158 2.45 20.22 13.13
C GLY A 158 1.09 20.48 13.78
#